data_AF-D3X7K1-F1
#
_entry.id   AF-D3X7K1-F1
#
_cell.length_a   1.000
_cell.length_b   1.000
_cell.length_c   1.000
_cell.angle_alpha   90.00
_cell.angle_beta   90.00
_cell.angle_gamma   90.00
#
_symmetry.space_group_name_H-M   'P 1'
#
loop_
_entity.id
_entity.type
_entity.pdbx_description
1 polymer ?
#
loop_
_entity_poly.entity_id
_entity_poly.type
_entity_poly.pdbx_seq_one_letter_code
_entity_poly.pdbx_strand_id
1 'polypeptide(L)'
;MVDTSKAHIKKIKQMQNKRFEYYDKQTYPKCAHRFFNQRKVKVFLNNGEELTGYIMHEWRYEILLVKSDNLTDKQGRPIEKRMMIPKHSILYTANLIHLSEFEE
;
A
#
# COMPACT_ATOMS: atom_id res chain seq x y z
N MET A 1 -31.57 20.96 -1.60
CA MET A 1 -30.65 19.95 -1.01
C MET A 1 -29.69 19.44 -2.07
N VAL A 2 -28.80 20.31 -2.56
CA VAL A 2 -27.85 19.99 -3.62
C VAL A 2 -26.65 20.89 -3.36
N ASP A 3 -25.56 20.37 -2.78
CA ASP A 3 -24.22 21.00 -2.90
C ASP A 3 -23.09 20.24 -2.17
N THR A 4 -23.42 19.28 -1.31
CA THR A 4 -22.41 18.43 -0.62
C THR A 4 -21.53 17.64 -1.59
N SER A 5 -22.08 17.18 -2.72
CA SER A 5 -21.33 16.41 -3.73
C SER A 5 -20.28 17.25 -4.48
N LYS A 6 -20.63 18.45 -4.96
CA LYS A 6 -19.69 19.32 -5.70
C LYS A 6 -18.56 19.84 -4.80
N ALA A 7 -18.90 20.21 -3.56
CA ALA A 7 -17.91 20.62 -2.56
C ALA A 7 -16.95 19.47 -2.20
N HIS A 8 -17.49 18.25 -2.03
CA HIS A 8 -16.70 17.06 -1.76
C HIS A 8 -15.73 16.71 -2.91
N ILE A 9 -16.22 16.70 -4.16
CA ILE A 9 -15.39 16.48 -5.36
C ILE A 9 -14.28 17.54 -5.46
N LYS A 10 -14.62 18.81 -5.22
CA LYS A 10 -13.64 19.90 -5.22
C LYS A 10 -12.55 19.70 -4.15
N LYS A 11 -12.93 19.27 -2.93
CA LYS A 11 -11.99 18.95 -1.84
C LYS A 11 -11.05 17.78 -2.22
N ILE A 12 -11.60 16.69 -2.79
CA ILE A 12 -10.81 15.56 -3.29
C ILE A 12 -9.78 16.03 -4.33
N LYS A 13 -10.22 16.83 -5.31
CA LYS A 13 -9.35 17.35 -6.37
C LYS A 13 -8.22 18.22 -5.81
N GLN A 14 -8.50 19.05 -4.81
CA GLN A 14 -7.47 19.86 -4.13
C GLN A 14 -6.44 18.98 -3.41
N MET A 15 -6.86 17.94 -2.70
CA MET A 15 -5.96 16.99 -2.04
C MET A 15 -5.11 16.21 -3.06
N GLN A 16 -5.68 15.82 -4.20
CA GLN A 16 -4.96 15.16 -5.29
C GLN A 16 -3.91 16.07 -5.92
N ASN A 17 -4.22 17.35 -6.18
CA ASN A 17 -3.27 18.30 -6.75
C ASN A 17 -2.06 18.53 -5.83
N LYS A 18 -2.26 18.68 -4.52
CA LYS A 18 -1.16 18.73 -3.55
C LYS A 18 -0.26 17.49 -3.61
N ARG A 19 -0.84 16.31 -3.86
CA ARG A 19 -0.07 15.06 -4.04
C ARG A 19 0.72 15.05 -5.34
N PHE A 20 0.17 15.56 -6.44
CA PHE A 20 0.92 15.66 -7.69
C PHE A 20 2.16 16.53 -7.52
N GLU A 21 2.06 17.69 -6.85
CA GLU A 21 3.22 18.53 -6.53
C GLU A 21 4.25 17.81 -5.65
N TYR A 22 3.80 17.00 -4.69
CA TYR A 22 4.69 16.16 -3.88
C TYR A 22 5.42 15.11 -4.74
N TYR A 23 4.70 14.42 -5.64
CA TYR A 23 5.30 13.39 -6.50
C TYR A 23 6.24 13.96 -7.57
N ASP A 24 5.93 15.14 -8.11
CA ASP A 24 6.74 15.81 -9.14
C ASP A 24 8.12 16.22 -8.59
N LYS A 25 8.19 16.57 -7.30
CA LYS A 25 9.44 16.96 -6.62
C LYS A 25 10.28 15.78 -6.15
N GLN A 26 9.76 14.55 -6.19
CA GLN A 26 10.46 13.37 -5.69
C GLN A 26 11.13 12.62 -6.85
N THR A 27 12.43 12.33 -6.71
CA THR A 27 13.10 11.38 -7.61
C THR A 27 12.47 10.01 -7.38
N TYR A 28 11.64 9.55 -8.32
CA TYR A 28 10.85 8.34 -8.13
C TYR A 28 11.74 7.15 -7.78
N PRO A 29 11.41 6.36 -6.75
CA PRO A 29 12.28 5.26 -6.33
C PRO A 29 12.35 4.21 -7.43
N LYS A 30 13.58 3.77 -7.77
CA LYS A 30 13.80 2.67 -8.71
C LYS A 30 13.27 1.31 -8.21
N CYS A 31 12.91 1.21 -6.94
CA CYS A 31 12.44 -0.02 -6.30
C CYS A 31 11.13 0.20 -5.52
N ALA A 32 10.20 -0.74 -5.65
CA ALA A 32 8.88 -0.72 -5.06
C ALA A 32 8.93 -0.69 -3.52
N HIS A 33 9.90 -1.37 -2.90
CA HIS A 33 10.11 -1.31 -1.45
C HIS A 33 10.29 0.12 -0.94
N ARG A 34 11.10 0.95 -1.62
CA ARG A 34 11.31 2.34 -1.21
C ARG A 34 10.05 3.19 -1.42
N PHE A 35 9.29 2.91 -2.47
CA PHE A 35 8.04 3.60 -2.74
C PHE A 35 6.97 3.29 -1.68
N PHE A 36 6.91 2.04 -1.22
CA PHE A 36 5.96 1.59 -0.19
C PHE A 36 6.56 1.52 1.22
N ASN A 37 7.67 2.21 1.47
CA ASN A 37 8.35 2.12 2.76
C ASN A 37 7.41 2.54 3.90
N GLN A 38 7.29 1.69 4.92
CA GLN A 38 6.38 1.84 6.07
C GLN A 38 4.89 1.95 5.70
N ARG A 39 4.50 1.56 4.48
CA ARG A 39 3.12 1.57 4.03
C ARG A 39 2.58 0.16 3.91
N LYS A 40 1.38 -0.05 4.45
CA LYS A 40 0.66 -1.31 4.27
C LYS A 40 0.14 -1.39 2.84
N VAL A 41 0.46 -2.46 2.15
CA VAL A 41 0.10 -2.67 0.74
C VAL A 41 -0.75 -3.92 0.57
N LYS A 42 -1.47 -3.96 -0.54
CA LYS A 42 -2.11 -5.15 -1.09
C LYS A 42 -1.33 -5.59 -2.34
N VAL A 43 -0.85 -6.82 -2.34
CA VAL A 43 -0.15 -7.48 -3.44
C VAL A 43 -1.13 -8.41 -4.13
N PHE A 44 -1.35 -8.19 -5.43
CA PHE A 44 -2.25 -8.99 -6.26
C PHE A 44 -1.41 -9.98 -7.06
N LEU A 45 -1.73 -11.26 -6.95
CA LEU A 45 -0.99 -12.34 -7.60
C LEU A 45 -1.67 -12.76 -8.91
N ASN A 46 -0.89 -13.37 -9.81
CA ASN A 46 -1.35 -13.81 -11.12
C ASN A 46 -2.40 -14.94 -11.07
N ASN A 47 -2.51 -15.63 -9.93
CA ASN A 47 -3.53 -16.66 -9.68
C ASN A 47 -4.85 -16.07 -9.13
N GLY A 48 -4.96 -14.75 -9.02
CA GLY A 48 -6.13 -14.07 -8.45
C GLY A 48 -6.14 -13.96 -6.93
N GLU A 49 -5.13 -14.49 -6.24
CA GLU A 49 -4.99 -14.32 -4.78
C GLU A 49 -4.47 -12.92 -4.44
N GLU A 50 -4.79 -12.48 -3.21
CA GLU A 50 -4.38 -11.19 -2.69
C GLU A 50 -3.71 -11.35 -1.32
N LEU A 51 -2.58 -10.66 -1.13
CA LEU A 51 -1.86 -10.63 0.14
C LEU A 51 -1.77 -9.19 0.64
N THR A 52 -2.11 -8.98 1.92
CA THR A 52 -1.97 -7.66 2.56
C THR A 52 -0.86 -7.70 3.60
N GLY A 53 0.04 -6.72 3.58
CA GLY A 53 1.16 -6.63 4.51
C GLY A 53 2.10 -5.46 4.20
N TYR A 54 3.30 -5.50 4.77
CA TYR A 54 4.36 -4.51 4.55
C TYR A 54 5.46 -5.14 3.71
N ILE A 55 5.89 -4.45 2.65
CA ILE A 55 7.10 -4.85 1.91
C ILE A 55 8.28 -4.41 2.76
N MET A 56 8.99 -5.37 3.36
CA MET A 56 10.14 -5.11 4.22
C MET A 56 11.45 -5.08 3.44
N HIS A 57 11.50 -5.78 2.31
CA HIS A 57 12.68 -5.80 1.44
C HIS A 57 12.30 -6.22 0.02
N GLU A 58 13.14 -5.83 -0.94
CA GLU A 58 13.03 -6.21 -2.34
C GLU A 58 14.40 -6.64 -2.85
N TRP A 59 14.52 -7.91 -3.26
CA TRP A 59 15.68 -8.40 -4.00
C TRP A 59 15.39 -8.35 -5.51
N ARG A 60 16.34 -8.84 -6.32
CA ARG A 60 16.20 -8.88 -7.77
C ARG A 60 14.91 -9.55 -8.24
N TYR A 61 14.56 -10.71 -7.66
CA TYR A 61 13.48 -11.57 -8.14
C TYR A 61 12.31 -11.75 -7.19
N GLU A 62 12.39 -11.24 -5.96
CA GLU A 62 11.40 -11.48 -4.92
C GLU A 62 11.26 -10.29 -3.97
N ILE A 63 10.13 -10.26 -3.27
CA ILE A 63 9.87 -9.32 -2.17
C ILE A 63 9.68 -10.10 -0.87
N LEU A 64 10.12 -9.51 0.25
CA LEU A 64 9.74 -9.95 1.58
C LEU A 64 8.48 -9.19 2.01
N LEU A 65 7.36 -9.89 2.08
CA LEU A 65 6.12 -9.36 2.62
C LEU A 65 5.92 -9.87 4.06
N VAL A 66 5.65 -8.93 4.97
CA VAL A 66 5.39 -9.23 6.38
C VAL A 66 3.96 -8.86 6.73
N LYS A 67 3.24 -9.80 7.36
CA LYS A 67 1.88 -9.61 7.87
C LYS A 67 1.84 -9.97 9.35
N SER A 68 1.31 -9.07 10.18
CA SER A 68 1.10 -9.31 11.62
C SER A 68 -0.36 -9.14 12.04
N ASP A 69 -1.21 -8.51 11.21
CA ASP A 69 -2.59 -8.22 11.61
C ASP A 69 -3.43 -9.48 11.75
N ASN A 70 -4.12 -9.60 12.89
CA ASN A 70 -5.07 -10.67 13.22
C ASN A 70 -4.48 -12.08 13.09
N LEU A 71 -3.19 -12.24 13.39
CA LEU A 71 -2.53 -13.54 13.39
C LEU A 71 -2.16 -13.96 14.81
N THR A 72 -2.68 -15.11 15.23
CA THR A 72 -2.35 -15.76 16.49
C THR A 72 -1.96 -17.22 16.25
N ASP A 73 -1.11 -17.76 17.12
CA ASP A 73 -0.83 -19.20 17.15
C ASP A 73 -1.99 -19.98 17.80
N LYS A 74 -1.85 -21.32 17.88
CA LYS A 74 -2.85 -22.20 18.52
C LYS A 74 -3.05 -21.90 20.01
N GLN A 75 -2.16 -21.14 20.64
CA GLN A 75 -2.17 -20.74 22.03
C GLN A 75 -2.65 -19.28 22.21
N GLY A 76 -3.09 -18.62 21.13
CA GLY A 76 -3.57 -17.24 21.17
C GLY A 76 -2.45 -16.19 21.24
N ARG A 77 -1.18 -16.57 21.10
CA ARG A 77 -0.06 -15.63 21.10
C ARG A 77 0.02 -14.92 19.75
N PRO A 78 0.22 -13.59 19.69
CA PRO A 78 0.42 -12.88 18.44
C PRO A 78 1.62 -13.45 17.67
N ILE A 79 1.46 -13.62 16.35
CA ILE A 79 2.53 -14.09 15.49
C ILE A 79 2.70 -13.20 14.26
N GLU A 80 3.89 -13.24 13.69
CA GLU A 80 4.22 -12.57 12.43
C GLU A 80 4.39 -13.62 11.33
N LYS A 81 3.69 -13.43 10.21
CA LYS A 81 3.87 -14.24 9.00
C LYS A 81 4.80 -13.51 8.04
N ARG A 82 5.91 -14.16 7.70
CA ARG A 82 6.89 -13.70 6.70
C ARG A 82 6.73 -14.52 5.44
N MET A 83 6.64 -13.85 4.29
CA MET A 83 6.45 -14.49 2.99
C MET A 83 7.47 -13.94 1.99
N MET A 84 8.19 -14.85 1.33
CA MET A 84 8.94 -14.48 0.13
C MET A 84 8.03 -14.68 -1.08
N ILE A 85 7.80 -13.63 -1.84
CA ILE A 85 6.91 -13.64 -2.99
C ILE A 85 7.73 -13.38 -4.25
N PRO A 86 7.78 -14.31 -5.21
CA PRO A 86 8.45 -14.10 -6.48
C PRO A 86 7.79 -12.98 -7.29
N LYS A 87 8.56 -12.05 -7.85
CA LYS A 87 8.01 -10.92 -8.63
C LYS A 87 7.24 -11.36 -9.87
N HIS A 88 7.62 -12.48 -10.48
CA HIS A 88 6.92 -13.01 -11.65
C HIS A 88 5.53 -13.58 -11.32
N SER A 89 5.21 -13.80 -10.04
CA SER A 89 3.86 -14.18 -9.61
C SER A 89 2.99 -12.98 -9.25
N ILE A 90 3.55 -11.77 -9.22
CA ILE A 90 2.85 -10.54 -8.85
C ILE A 90 2.32 -9.85 -10.11
N LEU A 91 1.03 -9.55 -10.11
CA LEU A 91 0.38 -8.76 -11.14
C LEU A 91 0.61 -7.26 -10.90
N TYR A 92 0.31 -6.77 -9.70
CA TYR A 92 0.63 -5.42 -9.25
C TYR A 92 0.59 -5.31 -7.72
N THR A 93 1.10 -4.19 -7.18
CA THR A 93 1.00 -3.83 -5.77
C THR A 93 0.29 -2.49 -5.63
N ALA A 94 -0.65 -2.40 -4.69
CA ALA A 94 -1.39 -1.18 -4.41
C ALA A 94 -1.26 -0.77 -2.94
N ASN A 95 -1.18 0.53 -2.70
CA ASN A 95 -1.35 1.10 -1.38
C ASN A 95 -2.68 1.87 -1.38
N LEU A 96 -3.63 1.43 -0.56
CA LEU A 96 -4.91 2.11 -0.39
C LEU A 96 -4.72 3.18 0.68
N ILE A 97 -4.93 4.44 0.32
CA ILE A 97 -4.77 5.59 1.21
C ILE A 97 -6.15 6.17 1.49
N HIS A 98 -6.51 6.29 2.78
CA HIS A 98 -7.76 6.95 3.15
C HIS A 98 -7.63 8.46 2.94
N LEU A 99 -8.66 9.08 2.36
CA LEU A 99 -8.66 10.52 2.09
C LEU A 99 -8.79 11.37 3.37
N SER A 100 -9.24 10.77 4.48
CA SER A 100 -9.38 11.41 5.80
C SER A 100 -8.07 11.61 6.55
N GLU A 101 -6.99 10.93 6.18
CA GLU A 101 -5.65 11.05 6.78
C GLU A 101 -4.96 12.40 6.46
N PHE A 102 -5.69 13.36 5.88
CA PHE A 102 -5.18 14.64 5.37
C PHE A 102 -6.05 15.83 5.80
N GLU A 103 -6.87 15.66 6.84
CA GLU A 103 -7.60 16.77 7.46
C GLU A 103 -6.79 17.54 8.52
N GLU A 104 -5.53 17.16 8.76
CA GLU A 104 -4.55 17.91 9.58
C GLU A 104 -3.54 18.68 8.72
#